data_AF-A0A369W7E9-F1
#
_entry.id   AF-A0A369W7E9-F1
#
_cell.length_a   1.000
_cell.length_b   1.000
_cell.length_c   1.000
_cell.angle_alpha   90.00
_cell.angle_beta   90.00
_cell.angle_gamma   90.00
#
_symmetry.space_group_name_H-M   'P 1'
#
loop_
_entity.id
_entity.type
_entity.pdbx_description
1 polymer ?
#
loop_
_entity_poly.entity_id
_entity_poly.type
_entity_poly.pdbx_seq_one_letter_code
_entity_poly.pdbx_strand_id
1 'polypeptide(L)' 'MAITLDISENLKARVDAIARRSRLSASEVIADALENGYSLEWQEQYLDRVEAGLAAADAGSFASEEEIERVRNKYRRD' A
#
# COMPACT_ATOMS: atom_id res chain seq x y z
N MET A 1 -21.66 -12.92 -6.45
CA MET A 1 -21.70 -13.15 -7.91
C MET A 1 -20.29 -13.52 -8.36
N ALA A 2 -20.10 -14.51 -9.21
CA ALA A 2 -18.78 -14.89 -9.73
C ALA A 2 -18.62 -14.34 -11.15
N ILE A 3 -17.49 -13.68 -11.41
CA ILE A 3 -17.15 -13.10 -12.72
C ILE A 3 -15.87 -13.77 -13.19
N THR A 4 -15.84 -14.22 -14.44
CA THR A 4 -14.61 -14.68 -15.10
C THR A 4 -14.11 -13.55 -16.00
N LEU A 5 -12.85 -13.15 -15.82
CA LEU A 5 -12.22 -12.08 -16.58
C LEU A 5 -11.06 -12.68 -17.36
N ASP A 6 -10.99 -12.38 -18.65
CA ASP A 6 -9.79 -12.61 -19.44
C ASP A 6 -8.87 -11.39 -19.27
N ILE A 7 -7.67 -11.62 -18.76
CA ILE A 7 -6.68 -10.58 -18.48
C ILE A 7 -5.34 -10.97 -19.07
N SER A 8 -4.54 -9.98 -19.45
CA SER A 8 -3.20 -10.26 -19.97
C SER A 8 -2.31 -10.93 -18.92
N GLU A 9 -1.37 -11.74 -19.37
CA GLU A 9 -0.36 -12.38 -18.50
C GLU A 9 0.43 -11.34 -17.67
N ASN A 10 0.69 -10.17 -18.25
CA ASN A 10 1.34 -9.08 -17.52
C ASN A 10 0.47 -8.56 -16.35
N LEU A 11 -0.83 -8.37 -16.59
CA LEU A 11 -1.76 -7.93 -15.56
C LEU A 11 -1.88 -8.97 -14.45
N LYS A 12 -1.97 -10.25 -14.82
CA LYS A 12 -1.98 -11.36 -13.87
C LYS A 12 -0.72 -11.37 -12.99
N ALA A 13 0.46 -11.21 -13.59
CA ALA A 13 1.73 -11.21 -12.87
C ALA A 13 1.82 -10.08 -11.82
N ARG A 14 1.28 -8.89 -12.14
CA ARG A 14 1.20 -7.75 -11.21
C ARG A 14 0.26 -8.02 -10.03
N VAL A 15 -0.94 -8.53 -10.32
CA VAL A 15 -1.91 -8.93 -9.27
C VAL A 15 -1.30 -9.97 -8.33
N ASP A 16 -0.64 -11.00 -8.89
CA ASP A 16 0.00 -12.04 -8.08
C ASP A 16 1.14 -11.47 -7.22
N ALA A 17 1.88 -10.47 -7.71
CA ALA A 17 2.93 -9.80 -6.95
C ALA A 17 2.38 -8.99 -5.77
N ILE A 18 1.30 -8.22 -5.99
CA ILE A 18 0.60 -7.46 -4.94
C ILE A 18 0.03 -8.42 -3.88
N ALA A 19 -0.61 -9.51 -4.30
CA ALA A 19 -1.17 -10.52 -3.40
C ALA A 19 -0.08 -11.13 -2.49
N ARG A 20 1.09 -11.49 -3.03
CA ARG A 20 2.20 -12.04 -2.23
C ARG A 20 2.77 -11.06 -1.19
N ARG A 21 2.78 -9.76 -1.50
CA ARG A 21 3.32 -8.70 -0.62
C ARG A 21 2.29 -8.19 0.38
N SER A 22 1.02 -8.50 0.17
CA SER A 22 -0.09 -8.12 1.04
C SER A 22 -0.66 -9.34 1.77
N ARG A 23 -1.75 -9.14 2.51
CA ARG A 23 -2.53 -10.23 3.11
C ARG A 23 -3.79 -10.52 2.30
N LEU A 24 -3.83 -10.09 1.04
CA LEU A 24 -4.99 -10.18 0.15
C LEU A 24 -4.80 -11.31 -0.85
N SER A 25 -5.89 -11.97 -1.23
CA SER A 25 -5.96 -12.84 -2.39
C SER A 25 -5.95 -12.03 -3.69
N ALA A 26 -5.61 -12.69 -4.82
CA ALA A 26 -5.66 -12.06 -6.14
C ALA A 26 -7.06 -11.51 -6.47
N SER A 27 -8.13 -12.19 -6.04
CA SER A 27 -9.51 -11.73 -6.24
C SER A 27 -9.82 -10.49 -5.42
N GLU A 28 -9.33 -10.38 -4.18
CA GLU A 28 -9.49 -9.19 -3.36
C GLU A 28 -8.71 -7.99 -3.92
N VAL A 29 -7.51 -8.22 -4.45
CA VAL A 29 -6.71 -7.18 -5.15
C VAL A 29 -7.48 -6.62 -6.36
N ILE A 30 -8.05 -7.52 -7.18
CA ILE A 30 -8.84 -7.13 -8.36
C ILE A 30 -10.13 -6.42 -7.93
N ALA A 31 -10.83 -6.93 -6.92
CA ALA A 31 -12.07 -6.34 -6.42
C ALA A 31 -11.83 -4.93 -5.89
N ASP A 32 -10.79 -4.74 -5.08
CA ASP A 32 -10.41 -3.43 -4.54
C ASP A 32 -10.11 -2.42 -5.67
N ALA A 33 -9.40 -2.86 -6.71
CA ALA A 33 -9.12 -2.00 -7.86
C ALA A 33 -10.39 -1.59 -8.64
N LEU A 34 -11.36 -2.50 -8.77
CA LEU A 34 -12.62 -2.25 -9.47
C LEU A 34 -13.63 -1.45 -8.63
N GLU A 35 -13.69 -1.68 -7.32
CA GLU A 35 -14.68 -1.08 -6.41
C GLU A 35 -14.23 0.29 -5.91
N ASN A 36 -12.96 0.44 -5.55
CA ASN A 36 -12.43 1.66 -4.91
C ASN A 36 -11.67 2.56 -5.88
N GLY A 37 -11.48 2.12 -7.14
CA GLY A 37 -10.77 2.89 -8.17
C GLY A 37 -9.28 3.07 -7.90
N TYR A 38 -8.72 2.31 -6.94
CA TYR A 38 -7.29 2.26 -6.72
C TYR A 38 -6.64 1.49 -7.86
N SER A 39 -5.91 2.21 -8.71
CA SER A 39 -5.17 1.55 -9.78
C SER A 39 -4.14 0.58 -9.19
N LEU A 40 -3.80 -0.48 -9.92
CA LEU A 40 -2.73 -1.39 -9.50
C LEU A 40 -1.40 -0.67 -9.29
N GLU A 41 -1.13 0.37 -10.09
CA GLU A 41 0.04 1.23 -9.91
C GLU A 41 0.01 1.94 -8.56
N TRP A 42 -1.15 2.46 -8.15
CA TRP A 42 -1.31 3.06 -6.84
C TRP A 42 -1.09 2.03 -5.72
N GLN A 43 -1.63 0.82 -5.86
CA GLN A 43 -1.47 -0.26 -4.87
C GLN A 43 0.00 -0.69 -4.75
N GLU A 44 0.72 -0.79 -5.86
CA GLU A 44 2.17 -1.08 -5.90
C GLU A 44 2.96 0.01 -5.17
N GLN A 45 2.74 1.28 -5.51
CA GLN A 45 3.41 2.41 -4.85
C GLN A 45 3.08 2.50 -3.35
N TYR A 46 1.85 2.14 -2.96
CA TYR A 46 1.44 2.10 -1.56
C TYR A 46 2.25 1.03 -0.80
N LEU A 47 2.37 -0.18 -1.35
CA LEU A 47 3.16 -1.24 -0.73
C LEU A 47 4.63 -0.86 -0.58
N ASP A 48 5.22 -0.21 -1.60
CA ASP A 48 6.60 0.27 -1.55
C ASP A 48 6.81 1.29 -0.42
N ARG A 49 5.85 2.20 -0.21
CA ARG A 49 5.88 3.17 0.89
C ARG A 49 5.75 2.51 2.25
N VAL A 50 4.89 1.50 2.38
CA VAL A 50 4.73 0.74 3.62
C VAL A 50 6.04 0.01 3.96
N GLU A 51 6.64 -0.67 2.99
CA GLU A 51 7.88 -1.43 3.19
C GLU A 51 9.05 -0.52 3.56
N ALA A 52 9.18 0.65 2.91
CA ALA A 52 10.17 1.66 3.28
C ALA A 52 9.94 2.20 4.71
N GLY A 53 8.68 2.43 5.11
CA GLY A 53 8.34 2.87 6.45
C GLY A 53 8.66 1.83 7.52
N LEU A 54 8.39 0.55 7.25
CA LEU A 54 8.77 -0.56 8.13
C LEU A 54 10.28 -0.63 8.31
N ALA A 55 11.05 -0.57 7.21
CA ALA A 55 12.51 -0.59 7.27
C ALA A 55 13.09 0.58 8.08
N ALA A 56 12.52 1.79 7.92
CA ALA A 56 12.92 2.95 8.69
C ALA A 56 12.58 2.80 10.19
N ALA A 57 11.44 2.18 10.53
CA ALA A 57 11.07 1.88 11.90
C ALA A 57 12.01 0.87 12.55
N ASP A 58 12.33 -0.23 11.86
CA ASP A 58 13.25 -1.25 12.36
C ASP A 58 14.66 -0.68 12.57
N ALA A 59 15.07 0.29 11.75
CA ALA A 59 16.34 1.01 11.89
C ALA A 59 16.34 2.12 12.96
N GLY A 60 15.19 2.39 13.59
CA GLY A 60 15.04 3.51 14.53
C GLY A 60 15.08 4.90 13.87
N SER A 61 14.97 4.97 12.54
CA SER A 61 15.03 6.19 11.73
C SER A 61 13.67 6.58 11.13
N PHE A 62 12.57 6.13 11.72
CA PHE A 62 11.21 6.38 11.21
C PHE A 62 10.84 7.87 11.22
N ALA A 63 11.27 8.59 12.27
CA ALA A 63 11.08 10.03 12.40
C ALA A 63 12.22 10.61 13.24
N SER A 64 12.68 11.79 12.85
CA SER A 64 13.60 12.60 13.66
C SER A 64 12.86 13.34 14.78
N GLU A 65 13.60 13.78 15.79
CA GLU A 65 13.03 14.53 16.93
C GLU A 65 12.34 15.83 16.46
N GLU A 66 12.92 16.52 15.47
CA GLU A 66 12.35 17.74 14.91
C GLU A 66 10.99 17.48 14.22
N GLU A 67 10.84 16.35 13.55
CA GLU A 67 9.59 15.97 12.90
C GLU A 67 8.51 15.64 13.92
N ILE A 68 8.88 14.96 15.01
CA ILE A 68 7.99 14.68 16.13
C ILE A 68 7.51 15.99 16.77
N GLU A 69 8.42 16.92 17.06
CA GLU A 69 8.07 18.19 17.70
C GLU A 69 7.20 19.07 16.77
N ARG A 70 7.47 19.07 15.46
CA ARG A 70 6.62 19.74 14.47
C ARG A 70 5.19 19.20 14.48
N VAL A 71 5.00 17.88 14.55
CA VAL A 71 3.66 17.27 14.63
C VAL A 71 3.00 17.62 15.96
N ARG A 72 3.72 17.55 17.09
CA ARG A 72 3.18 17.93 18.40
C ARG A 72 2.69 19.38 18.41
N ASN A 73 3.47 20.31 17.87
CA ASN A 73 3.12 21.72 17.79
C ASN A 73 1.89 21.97 16.92
N LYS A 74 1.72 21.23 15.81
CA LYS A 74 0.53 21.34 14.94
C LYS A 74 -0.79 21.08 15.67
N TYR A 75 -0.78 20.22 16.69
CA TYR A 75 -1.98 19.81 17.43
C TYR A 75 -2.05 20.35 18.86
N ARG A 76 -1.05 21.13 19.29
CA ARG A 76 -1.12 21.87 20.55
C ARG A 76 -2.21 22.93 20.38
N ARG A 77 -3.37 22.73 21.02
CA ARG A 77 -4.34 23.80 21.24
C ARG A 77 -3.75 24.73 22.30
N ASP A 78 -3.85 26.04 22.05
CA ASP A 78 -3.49 27.08 23.01
C ASP A 78 -4.25 26.92 24.34
#